data_AF-A0ABD5UDB2-F1
#
_entry.id   AF-A0ABD5UDB2-F1
#
_cell.length_a   1.000
_cell.length_b   1.000
_cell.length_c   1.000
_cell.angle_alpha   90.00
_cell.angle_beta   90.00
_cell.angle_gamma   90.00
#
_symmetry.space_group_name_H-M   'P 1'
#
loop_
_entity.id
_entity.type
_entity.pdbx_description
1 polymer ?
#
loop_
_entity_poly.entity_id
_entity_poly.type
_entity_poly.pdbx_seq_one_letter_code
_entity_poly.pdbx_strand_id
1 'polypeptide(L)'
;MTSRPRLKTDVNYLPGLAAVALFAVLAFVFLTAQFGQPVGFGEGSITRGIGFAMFDMVELSEFDSEPFLVSFIIIAVVLDAALDGTIMLAKREGSDGPLGGARDALLTDGGHAGTEDDD
;
A
#
# COMPACT_ATOMS: atom_id res chain seq x y z
N MET A 1 25.47 -1.29 -36.40
CA MET A 1 24.86 -0.15 -37.11
C MET A 1 23.66 0.30 -36.29
N THR A 2 23.72 1.48 -35.68
CA THR A 2 22.63 1.98 -34.83
C THR A 2 21.79 2.98 -35.63
N SER A 3 20.51 2.68 -35.78
CA SER A 3 19.55 3.55 -36.48
C SER A 3 19.40 4.86 -35.72
N ARG A 4 19.55 5.99 -36.43
CA ARG A 4 19.38 7.32 -35.84
C ARG A 4 17.92 7.53 -35.39
N PRO A 5 17.67 8.12 -34.22
CA PRO A 5 16.31 8.42 -33.76
C PRO A 5 15.63 9.39 -34.74
N ARG A 6 14.49 8.98 -35.31
CA ARG A 6 13.65 9.82 -36.17
C ARG A 6 12.51 10.37 -35.34
N LEU A 7 12.33 11.69 -35.38
CA LEU A 7 11.19 12.35 -34.75
C LEU A 7 9.90 11.83 -35.40
N LYS A 8 8.96 11.32 -34.59
CA LYS A 8 7.61 10.99 -35.05
C LYS A 8 6.96 12.27 -35.55
N THR A 9 6.86 12.42 -36.87
CA THR A 9 6.29 13.60 -37.53
C THR A 9 4.77 13.45 -37.75
N ASP A 10 4.26 12.23 -37.60
CA ASP A 10 2.83 11.89 -37.70
C ASP A 10 2.19 11.88 -36.31
N VAL A 11 2.12 13.07 -35.70
CA VAL A 11 1.53 13.25 -34.38
C VAL A 11 0.08 13.69 -34.55
N ASN A 12 -0.85 12.92 -33.98
CA ASN A 12 -2.23 13.33 -33.89
C ASN A 12 -2.37 14.41 -32.81
N TYR A 13 -2.77 15.63 -33.21
CA TYR A 13 -2.94 16.76 -32.29
C TYR A 13 -4.24 16.70 -31.48
N LEU A 14 -5.17 15.79 -31.82
CA LEU A 14 -6.47 15.67 -31.18
C LEU A 14 -6.39 15.42 -29.66
N PRO A 15 -5.53 14.51 -29.14
CA PRO A 15 -5.35 14.33 -27.71
C PRO A 15 -4.75 15.57 -27.02
N GLY A 16 -3.84 16.28 -27.70
CA GLY A 16 -3.25 17.51 -27.18
C GLY A 16 -4.29 18.63 -27.06
N LEU A 17 -5.13 18.79 -28.08
CA LEU A 17 -6.24 19.74 -28.05
C LEU A 17 -7.26 19.38 -26.97
N ALA A 18 -7.58 18.09 -26.81
CA ALA A 18 -8.47 17.62 -25.74
C ALA A 18 -7.90 17.94 -24.35
N ALA A 19 -6.59 17.77 -24.14
CA ALA A 19 -5.94 18.11 -22.89
C ALA A 19 -5.99 19.63 -22.60
N VAL A 20 -5.74 20.47 -23.61
CA VAL A 20 -5.83 21.93 -23.48
C VAL A 20 -7.28 22.37 -23.17
N ALA A 21 -8.26 21.74 -23.82
CA ALA A 21 -9.67 22.01 -23.54
C ALA A 21 -10.05 21.63 -22.11
N LEU A 22 -9.64 20.44 -21.64
CA LEU A 22 -9.86 20.01 -20.26
C LEU A 22 -9.18 20.97 -19.26
N PHE A 23 -7.95 21.39 -19.54
CA PHE A 23 -7.24 22.36 -18.71
C PHE A 23 -8.01 23.68 -18.62
N ALA A 24 -8.51 24.21 -19.73
CA ALA A 24 -9.29 25.45 -19.73
C ALA A 24 -10.57 25.33 -18.89
N VAL A 25 -11.27 24.19 -18.96
CA VAL A 25 -12.44 23.91 -18.12
C VAL A 25 -12.07 23.89 -16.64
N LEU A 26 -11.00 23.17 -16.26
CA LEU A 26 -10.55 23.13 -14.87
C LEU A 26 -10.10 24.49 -14.37
N ALA A 27 -9.36 25.24 -15.17
CA ALA A 27 -8.93 26.61 -14.84
C ALA A 27 -10.15 27.52 -14.64
N PHE A 28 -11.15 27.44 -15.52
CA PHE A 28 -12.39 28.19 -15.36
C PHE A 28 -13.12 27.83 -14.07
N VAL A 29 -13.28 26.54 -13.77
CA VAL A 29 -13.90 26.06 -12.52
C VAL A 29 -13.14 26.59 -11.31
N PHE A 30 -11.81 26.48 -11.28
CA PHE A 30 -11.02 26.93 -10.13
C PHE A 30 -11.03 28.45 -9.93
N LEU A 31 -11.04 29.22 -11.01
CA LEU A 31 -11.08 30.68 -10.93
C LEU A 31 -12.48 31.21 -10.54
N THR A 32 -13.53 30.46 -10.89
CA THR A 32 -14.92 30.82 -10.57
C THR A 32 -15.44 30.17 -9.31
N ALA A 33 -14.74 29.17 -8.76
CA ALA A 33 -15.11 28.50 -7.54
C ALA A 33 -15.11 29.48 -6.37
N GLN A 34 -16.28 29.67 -5.78
CA GLN A 34 -16.44 30.40 -4.54
C GLN A 34 -16.47 29.39 -3.40
N PHE A 35 -15.46 29.45 -2.54
CA PHE A 35 -15.50 28.74 -1.27
C PHE A 35 -16.25 29.60 -0.26
N GLY A 36 -17.17 29.00 0.48
CA GLY A 36 -17.83 29.66 1.62
C GLY A 36 -16.82 29.97 2.74
N GLN A 37 -17.30 30.54 3.85
CA GLN A 37 -16.45 30.66 5.03
C GLN A 37 -15.94 29.25 5.43
N PRO A 38 -14.65 29.11 5.80
CA PRO A 38 -14.13 27.85 6.28
C PRO A 38 -14.83 27.50 7.60
N VAL A 39 -15.88 26.70 7.48
CA VAL A 39 -16.52 26.03 8.59
C VAL A 39 -15.62 24.84 8.85
N GLY A 40 -14.83 24.89 9.93
CA GLY A 40 -14.08 23.71 10.36
C GLY A 40 -15.02 22.54 10.64
N PHE A 41 -14.47 21.40 11.07
CA PHE A 41 -15.31 20.39 11.70
C PHE A 41 -16.00 21.06 12.89
N GLY A 42 -17.34 21.00 12.93
CA GLY A 42 -18.15 21.64 13.96
C GLY A 42 -17.84 21.13 15.37
N GLU A 43 -18.73 21.39 16.32
CA GLU A 43 -18.66 20.67 17.60
C GLU A 43 -18.90 19.18 17.32
N GLY A 44 -17.94 18.33 17.70
CA GLY A 44 -18.03 16.88 17.51
C GLY A 44 -16.69 16.16 17.44
N SER A 45 -16.67 14.88 17.80
CA SER A 45 -15.47 14.06 17.72
C SER A 45 -15.35 13.40 16.35
N ILE A 46 -14.37 13.83 15.55
CA ILE A 46 -14.07 13.23 14.24
C ILE A 46 -13.77 11.73 14.38
N THR A 47 -13.00 11.34 15.38
CA THR A 47 -12.69 9.92 15.66
C THR A 47 -13.94 9.09 15.88
N ARG A 48 -14.94 9.66 16.57
CA ARG A 48 -16.23 8.98 16.79
C ARG A 48 -17.05 8.89 15.50
N GLY A 49 -17.11 9.96 14.71
CA GLY A 49 -17.76 9.95 13.40
C GLY A 49 -17.16 8.89 12.46
N ILE A 50 -15.83 8.77 12.42
CA ILE A 50 -15.14 7.70 11.68
C ILE A 50 -15.56 6.32 12.20
N GLY A 51 -15.58 6.13 13.52
CA GLY A 51 -16.02 4.88 14.13
C GLY A 51 -17.46 4.50 13.74
N PHE A 52 -18.38 5.46 13.71
CA PHE A 52 -19.75 5.21 13.28
C PHE A 52 -19.84 4.83 11.79
N ALA A 53 -19.11 5.51 10.92
CA ALA A 53 -19.08 5.19 9.50
C ALA A 53 -18.44 3.82 9.19
N MET A 54 -17.49 3.35 10.01
CA MET A 54 -16.90 2.00 9.91
C MET A 54 -17.91 0.88 10.18
N PHE A 55 -18.90 1.13 11.04
CA PHE A 55 -19.86 0.12 11.51
C PHE A 55 -21.28 0.33 11.02
N ASP A 56 -21.47 1.12 9.95
CA ASP A 56 -22.80 1.41 9.38
C ASP A 56 -23.76 2.08 10.39
N MET A 57 -23.20 2.93 11.26
CA MET A 57 -23.91 3.66 12.31
C MET A 57 -23.95 5.17 12.04
N VAL A 58 -23.93 5.57 10.76
CA VAL A 58 -23.82 6.97 10.33
C VAL A 58 -24.93 7.86 10.88
N GLU A 59 -26.10 7.30 11.23
CA GLU A 59 -27.21 8.02 11.87
C GLU A 59 -26.88 8.56 13.28
N LEU A 60 -25.87 8.00 13.94
CA LEU A 60 -25.39 8.45 15.26
C LEU A 60 -24.29 9.53 15.16
N SER A 61 -23.83 9.82 13.94
CA SER A 61 -22.76 10.79 13.67
C SER A 61 -23.29 12.21 13.63
N GLU A 62 -22.50 13.13 14.19
CA GLU A 62 -22.72 14.58 14.07
C GLU A 62 -22.28 15.12 12.70
N PHE A 63 -21.61 14.28 11.90
CA PHE A 63 -21.11 14.59 10.57
C PHE A 63 -21.80 13.75 9.50
N ASP A 64 -22.13 14.40 8.39
CA ASP A 64 -22.65 13.75 7.19
C ASP A 64 -21.53 12.90 6.56
N SER A 65 -21.73 11.59 6.50
CA SER A 65 -20.72 10.63 6.06
C SER A 65 -21.36 9.38 5.47
N GLU A 66 -20.65 8.75 4.52
CA GLU A 66 -21.08 7.50 3.92
C GLU A 66 -20.59 6.29 4.74
N PRO A 67 -21.39 5.22 4.86
CA PRO A 67 -20.95 4.00 5.51
C PRO A 67 -19.92 3.27 4.66
N PHE A 68 -18.85 2.77 5.30
CA PHE A 68 -17.79 2.01 4.62
C PHE A 68 -17.48 0.67 5.28
N LEU A 69 -18.51 0.06 5.90
CA LEU A 69 -18.43 -1.25 6.54
C LEU A 69 -17.84 -2.32 5.62
N VAL A 70 -18.24 -2.33 4.34
CA VAL A 70 -17.71 -3.30 3.36
C VAL A 70 -16.19 -3.16 3.21
N SER A 71 -15.69 -1.93 3.08
CA SER A 71 -14.26 -1.64 2.99
C SER A 71 -13.53 -2.09 4.26
N PHE A 72 -14.10 -1.85 5.44
CA PHE A 72 -13.55 -2.31 6.71
C PHE A 72 -13.40 -3.85 6.75
N ILE A 73 -14.42 -4.59 6.33
CA ILE A 73 -14.37 -6.05 6.27
C ILE A 73 -13.35 -6.56 5.24
N ILE A 74 -13.27 -5.92 4.07
CA ILE A 74 -12.26 -6.26 3.05
C ILE A 74 -10.85 -6.08 3.62
N ILE A 75 -10.59 -4.96 4.32
CA ILE A 75 -9.28 -4.73 4.95
C ILE A 75 -8.98 -5.83 5.97
N ALA A 76 -9.95 -6.24 6.78
CA ALA A 76 -9.76 -7.33 7.74
C ALA A 76 -9.35 -8.64 7.06
N VAL A 77 -10.04 -9.02 5.98
CA VAL A 77 -9.72 -10.22 5.18
C VAL A 77 -8.35 -10.13 4.54
N VAL A 78 -7.99 -8.96 4.00
CA VAL A 78 -6.67 -8.74 3.38
C VAL A 78 -5.57 -8.81 4.43
N LEU A 79 -5.77 -8.24 5.62
CA LEU A 79 -4.80 -8.29 6.71
C LEU A 79 -4.60 -9.72 7.22
N ASP A 80 -5.67 -10.52 7.30
CA ASP A 80 -5.62 -11.94 7.67
C ASP A 80 -4.78 -12.75 6.66
N ALA A 81 -5.10 -12.62 5.36
CA ALA A 81 -4.34 -13.27 4.29
C ALA A 81 -2.89 -12.78 4.22
N ALA A 82 -2.63 -11.51 4.50
CA ALA A 82 -1.28 -10.96 4.56
C ALA A 82 -0.50 -11.55 5.74
N LEU A 83 -1.12 -11.69 6.91
CA LEU A 83 -0.50 -12.33 8.07
C LEU A 83 -0.15 -13.78 7.76
N ASP A 84 -1.09 -14.56 7.22
CA ASP A 84 -0.85 -15.94 6.81
C ASP A 84 0.26 -16.05 5.75
N GLY A 85 0.22 -15.17 4.75
CA GLY A 85 1.25 -15.07 3.72
C GLY A 85 2.62 -14.76 4.31
N THR A 86 2.72 -13.82 5.25
CA THR A 86 3.99 -13.50 5.91
C THR A 86 4.51 -14.66 6.76
N ILE A 87 3.64 -15.38 7.47
CA ILE A 87 4.03 -16.55 8.26
C ILE A 87 4.49 -17.69 7.36
N MET A 88 3.76 -17.97 6.27
CA MET A 88 4.15 -18.97 5.27
C MET A 88 5.52 -18.65 4.67
N LEU A 89 5.77 -17.39 4.29
CA LEU A 89 7.04 -16.96 3.71
C LEU A 89 8.19 -16.95 4.73
N ALA A 90 7.90 -16.63 5.99
CA ALA A 90 8.90 -16.61 7.06
C ALA A 90 9.35 -18.01 7.47
N LYS A 91 8.50 -19.02 7.29
CA LYS A 91 8.86 -20.41 7.57
C LYS A 91 9.86 -20.91 6.55
N ARG A 92 11.06 -21.29 7.02
CA ARG A 92 12.08 -21.93 6.19
C ARG A 92 11.84 -23.43 6.14
N GLU A 93 11.73 -23.96 4.93
CA GLU A 93 11.71 -25.41 4.69
C GLU A 93 13.06 -26.02 5.06
N GLY A 94 13.14 -26.55 6.28
CA GLY A 94 14.37 -27.14 6.81
C GLY A 94 14.30 -27.55 8.29
N SER A 95 13.41 -26.95 9.08
CA SER A 95 13.25 -27.26 10.51
C SER A 95 12.19 -28.33 10.80
N ASP A 96 11.17 -28.48 9.94
CA ASP A 96 9.92 -29.19 10.30
C ASP A 96 9.75 -30.57 9.61
N GLY A 97 10.74 -31.04 8.86
CA GLY A 97 10.74 -32.43 8.37
C GLY A 97 11.25 -33.40 9.45
N PRO A 98 10.92 -34.71 9.42
CA PRO A 98 11.41 -35.72 10.38
C PRO A 98 12.94 -35.82 10.53
N LEU A 99 13.68 -35.15 9.65
CA LEU A 99 15.14 -35.11 9.57
C LEU A 99 15.73 -33.70 9.85
N GLY A 100 14.89 -32.68 10.08
CA GLY A 100 15.31 -31.28 10.25
C GLY A 100 16.08 -31.03 11.55
N GLY A 101 15.60 -31.60 12.66
CA GLY A 101 16.30 -31.54 13.95
C GLY A 101 17.64 -32.30 13.97
N ALA A 102 17.87 -33.25 13.06
CA ALA A 102 19.11 -34.01 12.99
C ALA A 102 20.25 -33.27 12.26
N ARG A 103 19.93 -32.31 11.38
CA ARG A 103 20.94 -31.56 10.60
C ARG A 103 21.51 -30.36 11.36
N ASP A 104 20.73 -29.74 12.25
CA ASP A 104 21.18 -28.62 13.08
C ASP A 104 22.24 -29.04 14.12
N ALA A 105 22.26 -30.31 14.51
CA ALA A 105 23.30 -30.90 15.34
C ALA A 105 24.57 -31.32 14.57
N LEU A 106 24.57 -31.25 13.23
CA LEU A 106 25.64 -31.80 12.38
C LEU A 106 26.35 -30.76 11.49
N LEU A 107 26.01 -29.48 11.58
CA LEU A 107 26.55 -28.44 10.67
C LEU A 107 27.14 -27.24 11.43
N THR A 108 28.15 -27.46 12.29
CA THR A 108 29.25 -26.50 12.55
C THR A 108 30.25 -26.99 13.61
N ASP A 109 31.16 -27.90 13.24
CA ASP A 109 32.47 -28.05 13.92
C ASP A 109 33.59 -27.74 12.92
N GLY A 110 33.68 -26.46 12.56
CA GLY A 110 34.71 -25.94 11.66
C GLY A 110 35.60 -24.95 12.37
N GLY A 111 36.61 -25.43 13.11
CA GLY A 111 37.65 -24.59 13.73
C GLY A 111 38.92 -25.38 14.05
N HIS A 112 39.95 -25.22 13.21
CA HIS A 112 41.28 -25.81 13.36
C HIS A 112 42.10 -25.07 14.44
N ALA A 113 42.53 -25.77 15.49
CA ALA A 113 43.68 -25.40 16.32
C ALA A 113 44.71 -26.53 16.11
N GLY A 114 45.68 -26.35 15.23
CA GLY A 114 46.86 -25.54 15.49
C GLY A 114 48.00 -26.52 15.68
N THR A 115 48.83 -26.68 14.65
CA THR A 115 50.14 -27.34 14.76
C THR A 115 51.03 -26.45 15.62
N GLU A 116 51.22 -26.80 16.88
CA GLU A 116 52.37 -26.34 17.66
C GLU A 116 53.43 -27.45 17.61
N ASP A 117 54.43 -27.20 16.75
CA ASP A 117 55.78 -27.70 16.94
C ASP A 117 56.28 -27.21 18.32
N ASP A 118 56.80 -28.10 19.16
CA ASP A 118 58.13 -27.97 19.80
C ASP A 118 58.32 -29.08 20.88
N ASP A 119 59.48 -29.75 20.77
CA ASP A 119 60.18 -30.69 21.65
C ASP A 119 59.73 -32.17 21.80
#